data_AF-A0AA36DNY5-F1
#
_entry.id   AF-A0AA36DNY5-F1
#
_cell.length_a   1.000
_cell.length_b   1.000
_cell.length_c   1.000
_cell.angle_alpha   90.00
_cell.angle_beta   90.00
_cell.angle_gamma   90.00
#
_symmetry.space_group_name_H-M   'P 1'
#
loop_
_entity.id
_entity.type
_entity.pdbx_description
1 polymer ?
#
loop_
_entity_poly.entity_id
_entity_poly.type
_entity_poly.pdbx_seq_one_letter_code
_entity_poly.pdbx_strand_id
1 'polypeptide(L)'
;MEPQLLLVLILISCCYSMRQQSVAVSGRLMCGNRPAAGVKVKLWDEDDGPDPDDVLDEQFTDESGAFLVKIYHDCDDGILPGQRKLKFYIPDSYISAGGIARRVFNLGYLNLETIFPGEERDLF
;
A
#
# COMPACT_ATOMS: atom_id res chain seq x y z
N MET A 1 29.59 5.37 -35.49
CA MET A 1 28.24 5.29 -34.90
C MET A 1 27.83 6.71 -34.60
N GLU A 2 26.85 7.25 -35.33
CA GLU A 2 26.46 8.66 -35.24
C GLU A 2 26.02 9.00 -33.80
N PRO A 3 26.42 10.14 -33.20
CA PRO A 3 26.09 10.49 -31.81
C PRO A 3 24.57 10.58 -31.57
N GLN A 4 23.79 10.87 -32.62
CA GLN A 4 22.33 10.85 -32.58
C GLN A 4 21.76 9.45 -32.37
N LEU A 5 22.39 8.40 -32.92
CA LEU A 5 21.98 7.01 -32.74
C LEU A 5 22.21 6.55 -31.29
N LEU A 6 23.30 7.00 -30.66
CA LEU A 6 23.61 6.69 -29.27
C LEU A 6 22.57 7.32 -28.32
N LEU A 7 22.18 8.58 -28.58
CA LEU A 7 21.17 9.29 -27.80
C LEU A 7 19.81 8.60 -27.87
N VAL A 8 19.40 8.16 -29.07
CA VAL A 8 18.15 7.43 -29.29
C VAL A 8 18.15 6.07 -28.56
N LEU A 9 19.27 5.34 -28.59
CA LEU A 9 19.39 4.06 -27.88
C LEU A 9 19.32 4.23 -26.34
N ILE A 10 19.92 5.29 -25.80
CA ILE A 10 19.84 5.63 -24.36
C ILE A 10 18.40 5.99 -23.97
N LEU A 11 17.70 6.79 -24.78
CA LEU A 11 16.31 7.16 -24.53
C LEU A 11 15.38 5.95 -24.57
N ILE A 12 15.52 5.08 -25.57
CA ILE A 12 14.74 3.83 -25.67
C ILE A 12 15.03 2.92 -24.47
N SER A 13 16.30 2.76 -24.08
CA SER A 13 16.66 1.97 -22.90
C SER A 13 16.04 2.52 -21.61
N CYS A 14 15.97 3.84 -21.46
CA CYS A 14 15.38 4.48 -20.29
C CYS A 14 13.86 4.22 -20.21
N CYS A 15 13.16 4.20 -21.35
CA CYS A 15 11.74 3.88 -21.41
C CYS A 15 11.42 2.44 -20.99
N TYR A 16 12.31 1.48 -21.26
CA TYR A 16 12.14 0.08 -20.85
C TYR A 16 12.40 -0.15 -19.35
N SER A 17 13.03 0.80 -18.65
CA SER A 17 13.31 0.67 -17.21
C SER A 17 12.12 1.00 -16.31
N MET A 18 11.02 1.55 -16.83
CA MET A 18 9.82 1.84 -16.03
C MET A 18 8.98 0.57 -15.86
N ARG A 19 9.18 -0.17 -14.77
CA ARG A 19 8.38 -1.35 -14.44
C ARG A 19 7.14 -0.96 -13.66
N GLN A 20 6.01 -0.79 -14.34
CA GLN A 20 4.74 -0.54 -13.66
C GLN A 20 4.24 -1.80 -12.93
N GLN A 21 3.73 -1.63 -11.71
CA GLN A 21 3.08 -2.68 -10.93
C GLN A 21 1.72 -2.20 -10.42
N SER A 22 0.89 -3.15 -9.99
CA SER A 22 -0.45 -2.86 -9.46
C SER A 22 -0.91 -3.93 -8.47
N VAL A 23 -1.69 -3.48 -7.49
CA VAL A 23 -2.31 -4.29 -6.45
C VAL A 23 -3.75 -3.87 -6.26
N ALA A 24 -4.62 -4.84 -5.99
CA ALA A 24 -5.98 -4.59 -5.56
C ALA A 24 -6.24 -5.30 -4.24
N VAL A 25 -6.81 -4.57 -3.29
CA VAL A 25 -7.21 -5.10 -1.98
C VAL A 25 -8.70 -4.89 -1.79
N SER A 26 -9.37 -5.89 -1.21
CA SER A 26 -10.79 -5.80 -0.84
C SER A 26 -11.00 -6.32 0.58
N GLY A 27 -12.06 -5.85 1.24
CA GLY A 27 -12.41 -6.28 2.59
C GLY A 27 -13.54 -5.45 3.17
N ARG A 28 -14.00 -5.81 4.37
CA ARG A 28 -15.01 -5.07 5.12
C ARG A 28 -14.58 -4.85 6.56
N LEU A 29 -14.61 -3.59 6.98
CA LEU A 29 -14.26 -3.18 8.33
C LEU A 29 -15.53 -3.02 9.18
N MET A 30 -15.47 -3.55 10.38
CA MET A 30 -16.55 -3.56 11.37
C MET A 30 -16.04 -2.90 12.65
N CYS A 31 -16.93 -2.27 13.39
CA CYS A 31 -16.70 -1.77 14.73
C CYS A 31 -17.83 -2.32 15.59
N GLY A 32 -17.59 -3.52 16.14
CA GLY A 32 -18.63 -4.34 16.74
C GLY A 32 -19.64 -4.81 15.72
N ASN A 33 -20.91 -4.66 16.08
CA ASN A 33 -22.01 -5.17 15.26
C ASN A 33 -22.39 -4.24 14.09
N ARG A 34 -21.65 -3.14 13.88
CA ARG A 34 -21.92 -2.17 12.82
C ARG A 34 -20.71 -2.02 11.88
N PRO A 35 -20.94 -1.73 10.59
CA PRO A 35 -19.86 -1.37 9.68
C PRO A 35 -19.09 -0.15 10.21
N ALA A 36 -17.77 -0.19 10.13
CA ALA A 36 -16.92 0.92 10.52
C ALA A 36 -16.88 1.96 9.38
N ALA A 37 -17.71 2.99 9.49
CA ALA A 37 -17.77 4.09 8.53
C ALA A 37 -16.70 5.16 8.84
N GLY A 38 -16.18 5.82 7.80
CA GLY A 38 -15.20 6.90 7.94
C GLY A 38 -13.77 6.46 8.31
N VAL A 39 -13.49 5.16 8.26
CA VAL A 39 -12.15 4.61 8.51
C VAL A 39 -11.24 4.96 7.34
N LYS A 40 -10.05 5.49 7.64
CA LYS A 40 -9.04 5.86 6.65
C LYS A 40 -8.20 4.61 6.34
N VAL A 41 -8.14 4.24 5.06
CA VAL A 41 -7.35 3.10 4.57
C VAL A 41 -6.41 3.61 3.50
N LYS A 42 -5.12 3.28 3.62
CA LYS A 42 -4.08 3.66 2.66
C LYS A 42 -3.28 2.43 2.25
N LEU A 43 -2.99 2.30 0.96
CA LEU A 43 -2.00 1.35 0.47
C LEU A 43 -0.66 2.11 0.42
N TRP A 44 0.38 1.51 0.97
CA TRP A 44 1.73 2.08 1.06
C TRP A 44 2.73 1.12 0.45
N ASP A 45 3.72 1.70 -0.19
CA ASP A 45 4.95 1.00 -0.51
C ASP A 45 5.82 0.98 0.75
N GLU A 46 6.52 -0.13 1.00
CA GLU A 46 7.56 -0.15 2.03
C GLU A 46 8.87 -0.32 1.31
N ASP A 47 9.58 0.79 1.11
CA ASP A 47 10.91 0.80 0.50
C ASP A 47 11.95 1.00 1.62
N ASP A 48 12.95 0.13 1.70
CA ASP A 48 14.08 0.25 2.64
C ASP A 48 15.21 1.16 2.06
N GLY A 49 14.98 1.79 0.90
CA GLY A 49 15.86 2.71 0.18
C GLY A 49 16.03 4.11 0.80
N PRO A 50 16.86 4.97 0.18
CA PRO A 50 17.08 6.36 0.62
C PRO A 50 15.90 7.32 0.38
N ASP A 51 14.84 6.83 -0.25
CA ASP A 51 13.59 7.49 -0.58
C ASP A 51 12.59 7.38 0.59
N PRO A 52 11.87 8.48 0.92
CA PRO A 52 10.90 8.47 2.00
C PRO A 52 9.64 7.65 1.65
N ASP A 53 9.12 6.85 2.59
CA ASP A 53 7.87 6.07 2.45
C ASP A 53 6.75 6.85 1.74
N ASP A 54 6.39 6.45 0.53
CA ASP A 54 5.33 7.08 -0.27
C ASP A 54 3.99 6.32 -0.16
N VAL A 55 2.89 7.06 -0.17
CA VAL A 55 1.54 6.49 -0.34
C VAL A 55 1.48 5.98 -1.80
N LEU A 56 0.86 4.84 -2.10
CA LEU A 56 0.88 4.30 -3.49
C LEU A 56 -0.05 5.02 -4.47
N ASP A 57 -0.85 5.90 -3.92
CA ASP A 57 -1.14 7.19 -4.53
C ASP A 57 0.02 8.13 -4.10
N GLU A 58 1.21 8.24 -4.73
CA GLU A 58 1.86 7.66 -5.93
C GLU A 58 3.21 6.88 -5.66
N GLN A 59 3.44 5.75 -6.38
CA GLN A 59 4.74 5.03 -6.72
C GLN A 59 5.47 4.22 -5.62
N PHE A 60 6.54 3.42 -5.86
CA PHE A 60 6.86 2.29 -6.78
C PHE A 60 7.69 1.30 -5.93
N THR A 61 7.46 -0.03 -6.06
CA THR A 61 8.13 -1.00 -5.17
C THR A 61 9.55 -1.37 -5.56
N ASP A 62 10.34 -1.72 -4.55
CA ASP A 62 11.72 -2.22 -4.61
C ASP A 62 11.88 -3.68 -5.15
N GLU A 63 13.09 -4.26 -4.95
CA GLU A 63 13.45 -5.61 -5.38
C GLU A 63 12.61 -6.73 -4.71
N SER A 64 12.00 -6.46 -3.55
CA SER A 64 11.08 -7.37 -2.85
C SER A 64 9.65 -7.27 -3.38
N GLY A 65 9.25 -6.08 -3.83
CA GLY A 65 7.90 -5.84 -4.34
C GLY A 65 6.84 -5.64 -3.27
N ALA A 66 7.16 -5.69 -1.97
CA ALA A 66 6.13 -5.78 -0.93
C ALA A 66 5.28 -4.49 -0.83
N PHE A 67 3.96 -4.64 -0.85
CA PHE A 67 3.03 -3.53 -0.56
C PHE A 67 2.35 -3.76 0.78
N LEU A 68 1.97 -2.70 1.49
CA LEU A 68 1.27 -2.79 2.77
C LEU A 68 -0.01 -1.95 2.81
N VAL A 69 -0.97 -2.36 3.63
CA VAL A 69 -2.22 -1.63 3.91
C VAL A 69 -2.14 -1.05 5.32
N LYS A 70 -2.22 0.28 5.44
CA LYS A 70 -2.39 0.98 6.73
C LYS A 70 -3.88 1.31 6.93
N ILE A 71 -4.45 0.89 8.07
CA ILE A 71 -5.84 1.20 8.46
C ILE A 71 -5.80 2.07 9.71
N TYR A 72 -6.42 3.25 9.65
CA TYR A 72 -6.48 4.22 10.75
C TYR A 72 -7.92 4.37 11.22
N HIS A 73 -8.17 4.08 12.50
CA HIS A 73 -9.51 4.03 13.05
C HIS A 73 -9.59 4.50 14.50
N ASP A 74 -10.79 4.93 14.89
CA ASP A 74 -11.11 5.36 16.26
C ASP A 74 -12.17 4.44 16.91
N CYS A 75 -12.32 3.22 16.37
CA CYS A 75 -13.22 2.22 16.95
C CYS A 75 -12.81 1.89 18.39
N ASP A 76 -13.76 2.04 19.32
CA ASP A 76 -13.58 1.93 20.77
C ASP A 76 -12.42 2.77 21.33
N ASP A 77 -12.09 3.89 20.67
CA ASP A 77 -10.90 4.68 21.01
C ASP A 77 -11.18 5.88 21.94
N GLY A 78 -12.45 6.16 22.23
CA GLY A 78 -12.85 7.25 23.11
C GLY A 78 -12.45 8.63 22.58
N ILE A 79 -11.89 9.48 23.45
CA ILE A 79 -11.40 10.84 23.12
C ILE A 79 -9.89 10.86 23.33
N LEU A 80 -9.17 10.00 22.61
CA LEU A 80 -7.72 9.98 22.62
C LEU A 80 -7.17 10.74 21.41
N PRO A 81 -6.03 11.45 21.55
CA PRO A 81 -5.39 12.10 20.41
C PRO A 81 -4.83 11.05 19.44
N GLY A 82 -4.93 11.34 18.14
CA GLY A 82 -4.50 10.43 17.08
C GLY A 82 -5.46 9.27 16.85
N GLN A 83 -5.10 8.38 15.94
CA GLN A 83 -5.90 7.20 15.55
C GLN A 83 -5.15 5.90 15.82
N ARG A 84 -5.87 4.81 16.13
CA ARG A 84 -5.30 3.46 16.14
C ARG A 84 -4.92 3.06 14.71
N LYS A 85 -3.73 2.49 14.51
CA LYS A 85 -3.15 2.19 13.20
C LYS A 85 -2.73 0.73 13.08
N LEU A 86 -3.32 0.04 12.10
CA LEU A 86 -2.97 -1.32 11.71
C LEU A 86 -2.11 -1.30 10.46
N LYS A 87 -1.18 -2.26 10.35
CA LYS A 87 -0.34 -2.50 9.17
C LYS A 87 -0.52 -3.95 8.71
N PHE A 88 -0.86 -4.16 7.45
CA PHE A 88 -0.97 -5.49 6.85
C PHE A 88 -0.10 -5.61 5.62
N TYR A 89 0.76 -6.61 5.58
CA TYR A 89 1.56 -6.95 4.41
C TYR A 89 0.72 -7.66 3.35
N ILE A 90 0.87 -7.25 2.08
CA ILE A 90 0.27 -7.91 0.93
C ILE A 90 1.31 -8.86 0.32
N PRO A 91 1.02 -10.15 0.21
CA PRO A 91 1.95 -11.10 -0.38
C PRO A 91 2.20 -10.78 -1.86
N ASP A 92 3.44 -10.98 -2.32
CA ASP A 92 3.85 -10.66 -3.70
C ASP A 92 3.05 -11.41 -4.77
N SER A 93 2.50 -12.56 -4.39
CA SER A 93 1.57 -13.32 -5.22
C SER A 93 0.26 -12.60 -5.55
N TYR A 94 -0.02 -11.42 -5.00
CA TYR A 94 -1.15 -10.57 -5.39
C TYR A 94 -0.74 -9.37 -6.24
N ILE A 95 0.56 -9.17 -6.42
CA ILE A 95 1.12 -8.12 -7.24
C ILE A 95 1.07 -8.53 -8.70
N SER A 96 0.72 -7.56 -9.55
CA SER A 96 0.65 -7.74 -10.99
C SER A 96 1.58 -6.77 -11.69
N ALA A 97 2.29 -7.25 -12.70
CA ALA A 97 3.03 -6.39 -13.61
C ALA A 97 2.05 -5.62 -14.53
N GLY A 98 2.37 -4.35 -14.79
CA GLY A 98 1.52 -3.39 -15.49
C GLY A 98 0.55 -2.66 -14.55
N GLY A 99 -0.18 -1.69 -15.10
CA GLY A 99 -1.11 -0.84 -14.34
C GLY A 99 -2.46 -1.47 -13.96
N ILE A 100 -2.64 -2.77 -14.17
CA ILE A 100 -3.92 -3.45 -13.89
C ILE A 100 -3.68 -4.63 -12.95
N ALA A 101 -4.26 -4.55 -11.76
CA ALA A 101 -4.20 -5.62 -10.78
C ALA A 101 -5.02 -6.82 -11.28
N ARG A 102 -4.36 -7.95 -11.50
CA ARG A 102 -4.97 -9.19 -12.02
C ARG A 102 -5.56 -10.06 -10.92
N ARG A 103 -5.14 -9.84 -9.68
CA ARG A 103 -5.57 -10.58 -8.50
C ARG A 103 -5.96 -9.59 -7.42
N VAL A 104 -7.00 -9.92 -6.68
CA VAL A 104 -7.49 -9.11 -5.56
C VAL A 104 -7.16 -9.83 -4.28
N PHE A 105 -6.38 -9.19 -3.40
CA PHE A 105 -6.15 -9.68 -2.06
C PHE A 105 -7.38 -9.39 -1.21
N ASN A 106 -8.08 -10.43 -0.76
CA ASN A 106 -9.26 -10.28 0.09
C ASN A 106 -8.86 -10.39 1.55
N LEU A 107 -8.83 -9.25 2.24
CA LEU A 107 -8.54 -9.12 3.67
C LEU A 107 -9.68 -9.65 4.55
N GLY A 108 -10.85 -9.91 3.96
CA GLY A 108 -12.01 -10.49 4.63
C GLY A 108 -12.79 -9.48 5.47
N TYR A 109 -13.34 -9.97 6.59
CA TYR A 109 -14.10 -9.18 7.55
C TYR A 109 -13.23 -8.94 8.79
N LEU A 110 -12.89 -7.68 9.05
CA LEU A 110 -12.10 -7.29 10.22
C LEU A 110 -12.96 -6.50 11.18
N ASN A 111 -13.08 -6.98 12.43
CA ASN A 111 -13.66 -6.19 13.51
C ASN A 111 -12.54 -5.44 14.24
N LEU A 112 -12.62 -4.11 14.23
CA LEU A 112 -11.62 -3.18 14.75
C LEU A 112 -11.74 -2.95 16.27
N GLU A 113 -12.72 -3.53 16.95
CA GLU A 113 -12.81 -3.52 18.42
C GLU A 113 -11.65 -4.30 19.06
N THR A 114 -11.22 -5.39 18.42
CA THR A 114 -10.09 -6.17 18.94
C THR A 114 -8.80 -5.36 18.85
N ILE A 115 -7.85 -5.68 19.72
CA ILE A 115 -6.49 -5.18 19.63
C ILE A 115 -5.70 -6.16 18.75
N PHE A 116 -5.07 -5.65 17.70
CA PHE A 116 -4.22 -6.47 16.85
C PHE A 116 -2.77 -6.44 17.36
N PRO A 117 -2.02 -7.55 17.26
CA PRO A 117 -0.59 -7.54 17.53
C PRO A 117 0.14 -6.53 16.64
N GLY A 118 1.02 -5.72 17.22
CA GLY A 118 1.79 -4.70 16.49
C GLY A 118 0.98 -3.47 16.08
N GLU A 119 -0.23 -3.31 16.61
CA GLU A 119 -1.03 -2.11 16.42
C GLU A 119 -0.34 -0.89 17.05
N GLU A 120 -0.29 0.20 16.29
CA GLU A 120 0.35 1.45 16.66
C GLU A 120 -0.70 2.55 16.90
N ARG A 121 -0.26 3.70 17.43
CA ARG A 121 -1.05 4.93 17.45
C ARG A 121 -0.40 6.00 16.59
N ASP A 122 -1.17 6.55 15.68
CA ASP A 122 -0.77 7.61 14.77
C ASP A 122 -1.25 8.96 15.30
N LEU A 123 -0.33 9.80 15.79
CA LEU A 123 -0.69 11.03 16.48
C LEU A 123 -0.93 12.21 15.54
N PHE A 124 -0.55 12.13 14.25
CA PHE A 124 -0.62 13.20 13.26
C PHE A 124 -0.71 12.68 11.83
#